data_AF-A0A1Z3N414-F1
#
_entry.id   AF-A0A1Z3N414-F1
#
_cell.length_a   1.000
_cell.length_b   1.000
_cell.length_c   1.000
_cell.angle_alpha   90.00
_cell.angle_beta   90.00
_cell.angle_gamma   90.00
#
_symmetry.space_group_name_H-M   'P 1'
#
loop_
_entity.id
_entity.type
_entity.pdbx_description
1 polymer ?
#
loop_
_entity_poly.entity_id
_entity_poly.type
_entity_poly.pdbx_seq_one_letter_code
_entity_poly.pdbx_strand_id
1 'polypeptide(L)'
;MRNLSILILSLFAISCSNSSNNYHVSVEEQSAIIGGSPVVKTSPIATGTVGVGVVFYNKDQVVARTQCSGVLISTKAVLTAASCFFKQGVATNSYKAFVFYGTIVNDPTTVTEWAGKVVVHPNYNPANPAMQYRDLAVVELAKPANKLYQPVKILNDLSKIRVGSTLLFAGFGVDSLEPFRYSSVMRSALMSVQKVGISEFEIAPTKYSRVCVGDAGGPVFLNTTAGIELVGVNRSNFSGEGADQCQTAIGVARIDFNKGFLAPYLQDNRRKLYVLSAVTDRGYPVLQMGYGPNRESVVKQFEYGAAIRRYVKEAIECSEGWVATVNHAHYRVHGASCGATTKEQSLSKALEKCRQANSQCGVAAADHNMSVSWGYFVPGDHLEVPDYFFFDGKSDGGGEHCAFGQNCTPMGAAMLNRLGFVDITGRR
;
A
#
# COMPACT_ATOMS: atom_id res chain seq x y z
N MET A 1 55.75 69.23 37.80
CA MET A 1 55.28 68.90 36.43
C MET A 1 55.40 67.39 36.28
N ARG A 2 54.28 66.64 36.36
CA ARG A 2 53.63 65.91 35.23
C ARG A 2 54.63 64.99 34.51
N ASN A 3 54.50 63.65 34.46
CA ASN A 3 53.31 62.81 34.44
C ASN A 3 53.54 61.47 35.13
N LEU A 4 52.49 61.04 35.82
CA LEU A 4 52.29 59.72 36.43
C LEU A 4 51.69 58.80 35.36
N SER A 5 52.25 57.62 35.15
CA SER A 5 51.60 56.54 34.40
C SER A 5 51.73 55.26 35.20
N ILE A 6 50.55 54.79 35.61
CA ILE A 6 50.29 53.74 36.58
C ILE A 6 50.31 52.40 35.84
N LEU A 7 51.21 51.49 36.22
CA LEU A 7 51.20 50.09 35.77
C LEU A 7 50.47 49.26 36.83
N ILE A 8 49.22 48.87 36.57
CA ILE A 8 48.43 48.01 37.47
C ILE A 8 48.84 46.55 37.24
N LEU A 9 49.40 45.96 38.29
CA LEU A 9 49.72 44.54 38.42
C LEU A 9 48.41 43.78 38.69
N SER A 10 47.91 43.04 37.70
CA SER A 10 46.71 42.21 37.84
C SER A 10 47.03 40.89 38.58
N LEU A 11 46.64 40.81 39.85
CA LEU A 11 46.56 39.54 40.60
C LEU A 11 45.44 38.67 40.01
N PHE A 12 45.80 37.44 39.62
CA PHE A 12 44.83 36.36 39.38
C PHE A 12 44.26 35.88 40.73
N ALA A 13 43.03 36.26 41.04
CA ALA A 13 42.19 35.57 42.00
C ALA A 13 41.10 34.83 41.23
N ILE A 14 41.22 33.50 41.13
CA ILE A 14 40.14 32.63 40.63
C ILE A 14 39.08 32.58 41.73
N SER A 15 38.02 33.36 41.56
CA SER A 15 36.80 33.25 42.33
C SER A 15 35.75 32.52 41.49
N CYS A 16 35.38 31.32 41.92
CA CYS A 16 34.18 30.65 41.42
C CYS A 16 32.95 31.41 41.92
N SER A 17 32.27 32.12 41.02
CA SER A 17 30.93 32.63 41.28
C SER A 17 29.96 32.11 40.22
N ASN A 18 28.91 31.45 40.71
CA ASN A 18 27.78 30.96 39.93
C ASN A 18 27.11 32.14 39.20
N SER A 19 27.24 32.17 37.89
CA SER A 19 26.34 32.92 37.02
C SER A 19 25.49 31.91 36.27
N SER A 20 24.21 31.86 36.62
CA SER A 20 23.17 31.23 35.81
C SER A 20 23.01 32.01 34.52
N ASN A 21 23.96 31.83 33.60
CA ASN A 21 23.79 32.22 32.21
C ASN A 21 22.96 31.13 31.54
N ASN A 22 21.70 31.46 31.30
CA ASN A 22 20.87 30.77 30.31
C ASN A 22 21.58 30.86 28.96
N TYR A 23 22.43 29.87 28.68
CA TYR A 23 22.88 29.60 27.33
C TYR A 23 21.65 29.15 26.55
N HIS A 24 21.02 30.10 25.85
CA HIS A 24 20.22 29.76 24.68
C HIS A 24 21.17 29.18 23.64
N VAL A 25 21.40 27.86 23.75
CA VAL A 25 21.90 27.07 22.63
C VAL A 25 20.80 27.11 21.59
N SER A 26 20.96 27.96 20.58
CA SER A 26 20.22 27.85 19.34
C SER A 26 20.68 26.57 18.66
N VAL A 27 19.96 25.49 18.91
CA VAL A 27 20.10 24.25 18.14
C VAL A 27 19.58 24.56 16.73
N GLU A 28 20.48 24.86 15.79
CA GLU A 28 20.12 24.81 14.38
C GLU A 28 19.88 23.35 13.99
N GLU A 29 18.62 22.93 14.07
CA GLU A 29 18.14 21.61 13.65
C GLU A 29 18.10 21.52 12.12
N GLN A 30 19.22 21.17 11.50
CA GLN A 30 19.27 20.86 10.07
C GLN A 30 19.04 19.35 9.83
N SER A 31 18.23 19.02 8.82
CA SER A 31 17.18 17.99 8.82
C SER A 31 16.87 17.39 7.43
N ALA A 32 16.79 16.06 7.18
CA ALA A 32 16.31 15.44 5.93
C ALA A 32 14.95 15.99 5.51
N ILE A 33 14.73 16.16 4.21
CA ILE A 33 14.03 17.37 3.75
C ILE A 33 14.62 18.55 4.53
N ILE A 34 15.66 19.21 4.01
CA ILE A 34 16.33 20.36 4.66
C ILE A 34 15.28 21.25 5.31
N GLY A 35 15.32 21.45 6.63
CA GLY A 35 14.33 22.19 7.43
C GLY A 35 13.14 21.38 7.98
N GLY A 36 13.15 20.06 7.86
CA GLY A 36 12.11 19.17 8.36
C GLY A 36 12.30 18.71 9.82
N SER A 37 11.31 18.03 10.37
CA SER A 37 11.39 17.44 11.73
C SER A 37 11.52 15.91 11.65
N PRO A 38 12.16 15.25 12.64
CA PRO A 38 12.22 13.79 12.68
C PRO A 38 10.82 13.19 12.68
N VAL A 39 10.61 12.16 11.85
CA VAL A 39 9.34 11.45 11.82
C VAL A 39 9.23 10.56 13.06
N VAL A 40 8.10 10.62 13.74
CA VAL A 40 7.80 9.74 14.87
C VAL A 40 7.62 8.31 14.37
N LYS A 41 8.34 7.36 14.98
CA LYS A 41 8.42 5.94 14.56
C LYS A 41 7.07 5.22 14.43
N THR A 42 6.07 5.63 15.20
CA THR A 42 4.71 5.05 15.21
C THR A 42 3.72 5.79 14.30
N SER A 43 4.14 6.87 13.65
CA SER A 43 3.25 7.64 12.80
C SER A 43 2.90 6.89 11.50
N PRO A 44 1.74 7.18 10.87
CA PRO A 44 1.41 6.65 9.55
C PRO A 44 2.45 6.98 8.45
N ILE A 45 3.21 8.06 8.65
CA ILE A 45 4.32 8.43 7.76
C ILE A 45 5.44 7.38 7.85
N ALA A 46 5.83 7.00 9.07
CA ALA A 46 6.90 6.03 9.33
C ALA A 46 6.55 4.62 8.86
N THR A 47 5.28 4.23 8.93
CA THR A 47 4.84 2.89 8.53
C THR A 47 4.70 2.73 7.01
N GLY A 48 4.46 3.83 6.29
CA GLY A 48 4.30 3.82 4.83
C GLY A 48 5.52 4.29 4.05
N THR A 49 6.38 5.13 4.62
CA THR A 49 7.57 5.67 3.94
C THR A 49 8.75 4.72 4.12
N VAL A 50 9.52 4.51 3.05
CA VAL A 50 10.66 3.60 3.03
C VAL A 50 11.86 4.25 2.36
N GLY A 51 13.06 3.74 2.65
CA GLY A 51 14.25 4.08 1.90
C GLY A 51 14.49 3.07 0.79
N VAL A 52 14.98 3.55 -0.36
CA VAL A 52 15.29 2.73 -1.54
C VAL A 52 16.78 2.84 -1.82
N GLY A 53 17.50 1.75 -1.63
CA GLY A 53 18.92 1.64 -1.95
C GLY A 53 19.14 0.96 -3.29
N VAL A 54 19.99 1.55 -4.14
CA VAL A 54 20.37 1.00 -5.44
C VAL A 54 21.89 0.89 -5.53
N VAL A 55 22.37 -0.29 -5.92
CA VAL A 55 23.79 -0.56 -6.15
C VAL A 55 23.98 -0.86 -7.63
N PHE A 56 24.78 -0.05 -8.31
CA PHE A 56 25.07 -0.19 -9.73
C PHE A 56 26.37 -0.95 -9.94
N TYR A 57 26.36 -1.84 -10.92
CA TYR A 57 27.49 -2.69 -11.26
C TYR A 57 27.95 -2.45 -12.69
N ASN A 58 29.27 -2.43 -12.86
CA ASN A 58 29.91 -2.67 -14.15
C ASN A 58 30.61 -4.02 -14.11
N LYS A 59 30.05 -5.00 -14.84
CA LYS A 59 30.38 -6.43 -14.67
C LYS A 59 30.18 -6.82 -13.20
N ASP A 60 31.24 -7.17 -12.47
CA ASP A 60 31.17 -7.56 -11.06
C ASP A 60 31.62 -6.46 -10.09
N GLN A 61 31.98 -5.27 -10.60
CA GLN A 61 32.45 -4.17 -9.77
C GLN A 61 31.33 -3.19 -9.45
N VAL A 62 31.20 -2.83 -8.17
CA VAL A 62 30.31 -1.74 -7.74
C VAL A 62 30.89 -0.42 -8.25
N VAL A 63 30.14 0.28 -9.09
CA VAL A 63 30.58 1.55 -9.70
C VAL A 63 29.82 2.75 -9.17
N ALA A 64 28.62 2.56 -8.62
CA ALA A 64 27.87 3.63 -7.97
C ALA A 64 26.86 3.07 -6.96
N ARG A 65 26.45 3.93 -6.04
CA ARG A 65 25.33 3.72 -5.13
C ARG A 65 24.43 4.94 -5.17
N THR A 66 23.12 4.71 -5.11
CA THR A 66 22.11 5.74 -4.97
C THR A 66 21.22 5.40 -3.78
N GLN A 67 20.88 6.41 -3.00
CA GLN A 67 19.83 6.35 -1.99
C GLN A 67 18.70 7.26 -2.45
N CYS A 68 17.48 6.72 -2.41
CA CYS A 68 16.25 7.43 -2.66
C CYS A 68 15.26 7.15 -1.53
N SER A 69 14.13 7.85 -1.60
CA SER A 69 12.98 7.59 -0.75
C SER A 69 11.90 6.86 -1.56
N GLY A 70 10.92 6.27 -0.87
CA GLY A 70 9.83 5.54 -1.48
C GLY A 70 8.64 5.45 -0.55
N VAL A 71 7.53 4.91 -1.07
CA VAL A 71 6.30 4.72 -0.29
C VAL A 71 5.64 3.39 -0.62
N LEU A 72 5.23 2.66 0.41
CA LEU A 72 4.51 1.41 0.27
C LEU A 72 3.07 1.70 -0.21
N ILE A 73 2.72 1.23 -1.40
CA ILE A 73 1.39 1.42 -2.03
C ILE A 73 0.57 0.12 -2.03
N SER A 74 1.21 -1.03 -1.83
CA SER A 74 0.60 -2.31 -1.46
C SER A 74 1.60 -3.17 -0.69
N THR A 75 1.19 -4.32 -0.17
CA THR A 75 2.07 -5.19 0.63
C THR A 75 3.30 -5.69 -0.13
N LYS A 76 3.30 -5.65 -1.47
CA LYS A 76 4.43 -6.08 -2.32
C LYS A 76 4.95 -4.97 -3.26
N ALA A 77 4.44 -3.74 -3.17
CA ALA A 77 4.81 -2.69 -4.11
C ALA A 77 5.21 -1.40 -3.39
N VAL A 78 6.39 -0.91 -3.71
CA VAL A 78 6.90 0.40 -3.29
C VAL A 78 6.94 1.32 -4.51
N LEU A 79 6.26 2.46 -4.43
CA LEU A 79 6.35 3.54 -5.41
C LEU A 79 7.57 4.42 -5.08
N THR A 80 8.35 4.75 -6.09
CA THR A 80 9.53 5.63 -6.00
C THR A 80 9.77 6.35 -7.33
N ALA A 81 10.86 7.10 -7.45
CA ALA A 81 11.26 7.77 -8.69
C ALA A 81 12.03 6.82 -9.62
N ALA A 82 11.81 6.94 -10.93
CA ALA A 82 12.52 6.15 -11.93
C ALA A 82 14.00 6.51 -11.98
N SER A 83 14.32 7.79 -11.82
CA SER A 83 15.67 8.36 -11.82
C SER A 83 16.61 7.67 -10.83
N CYS A 84 16.09 7.07 -9.77
CA CYS A 84 16.87 6.31 -8.78
C CYS A 84 17.61 5.11 -9.38
N PHE A 85 17.12 4.60 -10.52
CA PHE A 85 17.68 3.44 -11.23
C PHE A 85 18.54 3.83 -12.44
N PHE A 86 18.90 5.11 -12.57
CA PHE A 86 19.78 5.61 -13.62
C PHE A 86 20.91 6.42 -13.01
N LYS A 87 22.13 6.25 -13.52
CA LYS A 87 23.28 7.05 -13.11
C LYS A 87 23.99 7.64 -14.33
N GLN A 88 23.80 8.94 -14.53
CA GLN A 88 24.48 9.66 -15.61
C GLN A 88 26.01 9.64 -15.42
N GLY A 89 26.73 9.56 -16.54
CA GLY A 89 28.20 9.56 -16.56
C GLY A 89 28.86 8.29 -16.02
N VAL A 90 28.08 7.27 -15.61
CA VAL A 90 28.61 6.01 -15.08
C VAL A 90 28.21 4.87 -16.01
N ALA A 91 29.21 4.16 -16.55
CA ALA A 91 28.97 2.96 -17.33
C ALA A 91 28.48 1.84 -16.39
N THR A 92 27.23 1.39 -16.60
CA THR A 92 26.59 0.34 -15.80
C THR A 92 25.93 -0.68 -16.74
N ASN A 93 25.97 -1.95 -16.37
CA ASN A 93 25.29 -3.03 -17.11
C ASN A 93 24.27 -3.79 -16.26
N SER A 94 24.24 -3.57 -14.94
CA SER A 94 23.18 -4.05 -14.07
C SER A 94 23.09 -3.24 -12.79
N TYR A 95 21.99 -3.43 -12.05
CA TYR A 95 21.84 -2.91 -10.69
C TYR A 95 21.13 -3.92 -9.80
N LYS A 96 21.30 -3.78 -8.49
CA LYS A 96 20.48 -4.45 -7.47
C LYS A 96 19.83 -3.39 -6.60
N ALA A 97 18.55 -3.60 -6.28
CA ALA A 97 17.78 -2.67 -5.46
C ALA A 97 17.25 -3.37 -4.20
N PHE A 98 17.19 -2.64 -3.11
CA PHE A 98 16.61 -3.08 -1.85
C PHE A 98 15.83 -1.94 -1.21
N VAL A 99 14.88 -2.30 -0.36
CA VAL A 99 14.07 -1.38 0.43
C VAL A 99 14.40 -1.57 1.89
N PHE A 100 14.61 -0.49 2.62
CA PHE A 100 14.81 -0.52 4.06
C PHE A 100 13.70 0.25 4.78
N TYR A 101 13.27 -0.29 5.91
CA TYR A 101 12.15 0.21 6.68
C TYR A 101 12.57 0.83 8.02
N GLY A 102 11.69 1.67 8.59
CA GLY A 102 11.91 2.33 9.87
C GLY A 102 12.42 3.76 9.71
N THR A 103 12.55 4.48 10.83
CA THR A 103 12.86 5.92 10.81
C THR A 103 14.34 6.24 11.02
N ILE A 104 15.20 5.25 11.23
CA ILE A 104 16.64 5.44 11.45
C ILE A 104 17.38 4.64 10.39
N VAL A 105 18.31 5.28 9.71
CA VAL A 105 19.19 4.67 8.71
C VAL A 105 20.27 3.88 9.44
N ASN A 106 20.52 2.64 9.01
CA ASN A 106 21.48 1.70 9.63
C ASN A 106 21.17 1.32 11.09
N ASP A 107 19.91 1.41 11.52
CA ASP A 107 19.50 0.82 12.80
C ASP A 107 19.64 -0.72 12.70
N PRO A 108 20.25 -1.40 13.68
CA PRO A 108 20.37 -2.86 13.67
C PRO A 108 19.02 -3.59 13.56
N THR A 109 17.92 -2.92 13.93
CA THR A 109 16.55 -3.42 13.84
C THR A 109 15.87 -3.08 12.50
N THR A 110 16.53 -2.34 11.61
CA THR A 110 16.04 -2.03 10.27
C THR A 110 15.84 -3.31 9.48
N VAL A 111 14.58 -3.55 9.12
CA VAL A 111 14.23 -4.62 8.17
C VAL A 111 14.64 -4.15 6.78
N THR A 112 15.26 -5.04 6.01
CA THR A 112 15.61 -4.80 4.61
C THR A 112 15.03 -5.91 3.75
N GLU A 113 14.35 -5.54 2.67
CA GLU A 113 13.79 -6.48 1.71
C GLU A 113 14.35 -6.20 0.30
N TRP A 114 14.77 -7.26 -0.38
CA TRP A 114 15.28 -7.14 -1.74
C TRP A 114 14.15 -6.93 -2.75
N ALA A 115 14.43 -6.13 -3.77
CA ALA A 115 13.55 -6.04 -4.93
C ALA A 115 13.54 -7.39 -5.66
N GLY A 116 12.35 -7.93 -5.93
CA GLY A 116 12.17 -9.02 -6.87
C GLY A 116 12.21 -8.52 -8.31
N LYS A 117 11.60 -7.34 -8.54
CA LYS A 117 11.58 -6.68 -9.84
C LYS A 117 11.44 -5.17 -9.67
N VAL A 118 12.04 -4.40 -10.58
CA VAL A 118 11.81 -2.96 -10.69
C VAL A 118 11.13 -2.70 -12.03
N VAL A 119 10.00 -1.99 -12.00
CA VAL A 119 9.23 -1.61 -13.18
C VAL A 119 9.27 -0.10 -13.29
N VAL A 120 10.08 0.39 -14.23
CA VAL A 120 10.13 1.82 -14.57
C VAL A 120 8.91 2.17 -15.42
N HIS A 121 8.35 3.37 -15.21
CA HIS A 121 7.27 3.87 -16.04
C HIS A 121 7.68 3.82 -17.53
N PRO A 122 6.91 3.19 -18.43
CA PRO A 122 7.36 2.87 -19.79
C PRO A 122 7.71 4.10 -20.64
N ASN A 123 7.11 5.23 -20.31
CA ASN A 123 7.38 6.50 -20.97
C ASN A 123 8.30 7.45 -20.18
N TYR A 124 9.00 6.95 -19.16
CA TYR A 124 10.07 7.70 -18.52
C TYR A 124 11.26 7.80 -19.47
N ASN A 125 11.79 9.00 -19.65
CA ASN A 125 13.00 9.22 -20.44
C ASN A 125 13.96 10.12 -19.65
N PRO A 126 15.07 9.58 -19.13
CA PRO A 126 16.03 10.38 -18.35
C PRO A 126 16.75 11.45 -19.19
N ALA A 127 16.74 11.34 -20.52
CA ALA A 127 17.36 12.33 -21.41
C ALA A 127 16.39 13.46 -21.83
N ASN A 128 15.10 13.37 -21.49
CA ASN A 128 14.11 14.37 -21.89
C ASN A 128 13.49 15.08 -20.68
N PRO A 129 13.94 16.31 -20.36
CA PRO A 129 13.40 17.11 -19.27
C PRO A 129 11.89 17.32 -19.34
N ALA A 130 11.31 17.40 -20.55
CA ALA A 130 9.88 17.63 -20.73
C ALA A 130 9.00 16.42 -20.34
N MET A 131 9.57 15.22 -20.19
CA MET A 131 8.83 14.00 -19.79
C MET A 131 9.07 13.58 -18.34
N GLN A 132 9.69 14.44 -17.53
CA GLN A 132 10.04 14.08 -16.15
C GLN A 132 8.83 13.91 -15.23
N TYR A 133 7.63 14.37 -15.61
CA TYR A 133 6.39 14.07 -14.90
C TYR A 133 6.06 12.54 -14.82
N ARG A 134 6.79 11.71 -15.58
CA ARG A 134 6.76 10.24 -15.55
C ARG A 134 7.96 9.64 -14.80
N ASP A 135 8.65 10.41 -13.97
CA ASP A 135 9.74 9.96 -13.10
C ASP A 135 9.20 9.08 -11.96
N LEU A 136 8.72 7.89 -12.34
CA LEU A 136 8.05 6.92 -11.48
C LEU A 136 8.55 5.52 -11.78
N ALA A 137 8.80 4.76 -10.73
CA ALA A 137 9.04 3.34 -10.81
C ALA A 137 8.34 2.62 -9.65
N VAL A 138 7.98 1.37 -9.88
CA VAL A 138 7.48 0.48 -8.83
C VAL A 138 8.53 -0.58 -8.57
N VAL A 139 8.93 -0.69 -7.31
CA VAL A 139 9.73 -1.80 -6.80
C VAL A 139 8.78 -2.88 -6.29
N GLU A 140 8.69 -3.98 -7.03
CA GLU A 140 8.01 -5.19 -6.61
C GLU A 140 8.94 -5.95 -5.65
N LEU A 141 8.53 -6.06 -4.40
CA LEU A 141 9.31 -6.74 -3.36
C LEU A 141 9.32 -8.25 -3.59
N ALA A 142 10.46 -8.90 -3.35
CA ALA A 142 10.58 -10.35 -3.48
C ALA A 142 9.67 -11.10 -2.49
N LYS A 143 9.36 -10.48 -1.35
CA LYS A 143 8.44 -10.96 -0.31
C LYS A 143 7.51 -9.82 0.12
N PRO A 144 6.32 -10.12 0.67
CA PRO A 144 5.51 -9.08 1.30
C PRO A 144 6.31 -8.28 2.33
N ALA A 145 6.06 -6.97 2.39
CA ALA A 145 6.58 -6.09 3.43
C ALA A 145 6.24 -6.65 4.82
N ASN A 146 7.13 -6.39 5.78
CA ASN A 146 6.89 -6.76 7.17
C ASN A 146 5.59 -6.13 7.69
N LYS A 147 4.79 -6.90 8.44
CA LYS A 147 3.45 -6.52 8.94
C LYS A 147 3.42 -5.22 9.77
N LEU A 148 4.57 -4.77 10.29
CA LEU A 148 4.72 -3.48 10.98
C LEU A 148 4.64 -2.27 10.05
N TYR A 149 4.87 -2.48 8.75
CA TYR A 149 4.82 -1.45 7.71
C TYR A 149 3.60 -1.68 6.83
N GLN A 150 2.86 -0.62 6.56
CA GLN A 150 1.52 -0.71 6.00
C GLN A 150 1.39 0.21 4.78
N PRO A 151 0.70 -0.25 3.71
CA PRO A 151 0.45 0.59 2.56
C PRO A 151 -0.28 1.88 2.95
N VAL A 152 0.10 2.99 2.32
CA VAL A 152 -0.56 4.28 2.56
C VAL A 152 -1.90 4.35 1.83
N LYS A 153 -2.82 5.15 2.37
CA LYS A 153 -4.05 5.50 1.64
C LYS A 153 -3.70 6.46 0.51
N ILE A 154 -4.37 6.32 -0.63
CA ILE A 154 -4.21 7.20 -1.78
C ILE A 154 -5.38 8.16 -1.84
N LEU A 155 -5.09 9.43 -2.08
CA LEU A 155 -6.14 10.43 -2.23
C LEU A 155 -6.95 10.15 -3.50
N ASN A 156 -8.24 9.87 -3.32
CA ASN A 156 -9.13 9.51 -4.43
C ASN A 156 -9.48 10.70 -5.35
N ASP A 157 -9.49 11.91 -4.79
CA ASP A 157 -9.85 13.15 -5.48
C ASP A 157 -8.78 14.23 -5.27
N LEU A 158 -7.90 14.37 -6.27
CA LEU A 158 -6.82 15.34 -6.28
C LEU A 158 -7.27 16.75 -6.68
N SER A 159 -8.55 16.97 -7.06
CA SER A 159 -9.10 18.31 -7.31
C SER A 159 -9.16 19.17 -6.03
N LYS A 160 -9.00 18.53 -4.87
CA LYS A 160 -8.84 19.17 -3.57
C LYS A 160 -7.51 19.92 -3.43
N ILE A 161 -6.51 19.58 -4.25
CA ILE A 161 -5.22 20.26 -4.24
C ILE A 161 -5.28 21.49 -5.15
N ARG A 162 -4.97 22.65 -4.56
CA ARG A 162 -4.97 23.95 -5.22
C ARG A 162 -3.65 24.66 -4.96
N VAL A 163 -3.38 25.73 -5.70
CA VAL A 163 -2.30 26.65 -5.35
C VAL A 163 -2.52 27.14 -3.91
N GLY A 164 -1.46 27.10 -3.10
CA GLY A 164 -1.49 27.43 -1.68
C GLY A 164 -1.85 26.25 -0.75
N SER A 165 -2.29 25.11 -1.27
CA SER A 165 -2.48 23.91 -0.44
C SER A 165 -1.17 23.49 0.22
N THR A 166 -1.22 23.20 1.52
CA THR A 166 -0.08 22.67 2.27
C THR A 166 -0.04 21.16 2.15
N LEU A 167 1.10 20.62 1.71
CA LEU A 167 1.37 19.20 1.59
C LEU A 167 2.49 18.78 2.54
N LEU A 168 2.43 17.54 3.00
CA LEU A 168 3.41 16.93 3.89
C LEU A 168 4.33 16.01 3.11
N PHE A 169 5.62 16.31 3.16
CA PHE A 169 6.67 15.56 2.49
C PHE A 169 7.38 14.69 3.52
N ALA A 170 7.84 13.50 3.13
CA ALA A 170 8.70 12.68 3.96
C ALA A 170 9.82 12.01 3.13
N GLY A 171 10.99 11.82 3.74
CA GLY A 171 12.12 11.23 3.05
C GLY A 171 13.35 10.99 3.92
N PHE A 172 14.36 10.41 3.27
CA PHE A 172 15.70 10.09 3.80
C PHE A 172 16.80 10.83 3.03
N GLY A 173 16.47 11.96 2.41
CA GLY A 173 17.45 12.76 1.69
C GLY A 173 18.46 13.46 2.60
N VAL A 174 19.19 14.39 2.02
CA VAL A 174 20.15 15.19 2.76
C VAL A 174 19.48 16.18 3.69
N ASP A 175 20.17 16.43 4.79
CA ASP A 175 19.70 17.25 5.88
C ASP A 175 20.45 18.56 6.08
N SER A 176 21.66 18.62 5.54
CA SER A 176 22.46 19.82 5.41
C SER A 176 23.23 19.78 4.10
N LEU A 177 23.41 20.95 3.49
CA LEU A 177 24.29 21.13 2.33
C LEU A 177 25.70 21.58 2.77
N GLU A 178 25.82 22.16 3.96
CA GLU A 178 27.04 22.75 4.49
C GLU A 178 27.16 22.44 5.99
N PRO A 179 27.84 21.33 6.37
CA PRO A 179 28.44 20.33 5.49
C PRO A 179 27.40 19.44 4.81
N PHE A 180 27.70 18.96 3.60
CA PHE A 180 26.84 18.03 2.90
C PHE A 180 26.67 16.73 3.70
N ARG A 181 25.44 16.41 4.07
CA ARG A 181 25.14 15.26 4.95
C ARG A 181 23.81 14.61 4.60
N TYR A 182 23.83 13.29 4.40
CA TYR A 182 22.60 12.49 4.39
C TYR A 182 22.05 12.37 5.80
N SER A 183 20.73 12.47 5.95
CA SER A 183 20.16 12.29 7.28
C SER A 183 20.27 10.85 7.73
N SER A 184 20.61 10.68 9.01
CA SER A 184 20.55 9.39 9.69
C SER A 184 19.12 9.00 10.09
N VAL A 185 18.14 9.90 9.92
CA VAL A 185 16.75 9.65 10.29
C VAL A 185 15.79 10.10 9.19
N MET A 186 14.65 9.43 9.10
CA MET A 186 13.52 9.88 8.28
C MET A 186 12.98 11.18 8.85
N ARG A 187 12.67 12.11 7.97
CA ARG A 187 12.14 13.41 8.36
C ARG A 187 11.03 13.86 7.43
N SER A 188 10.27 14.85 7.91
CA SER A 188 9.14 15.40 7.19
C SER A 188 9.06 16.91 7.30
N ALA A 189 8.56 17.56 6.26
CA ALA A 189 8.27 19.00 6.28
C ALA A 189 6.97 19.32 5.56
N LEU A 190 6.36 20.46 5.92
CA LEU A 190 5.21 21.03 5.25
C LEU A 190 5.67 22.05 4.21
N MET A 191 5.20 21.91 2.98
CA MET A 191 5.47 22.87 1.90
C MET A 191 4.20 23.14 1.11
N SER A 192 4.12 24.34 0.51
CA SER A 192 2.93 24.80 -0.18
C SER A 192 3.03 24.58 -1.69
N VAL A 193 1.92 24.20 -2.30
CA VAL A 193 1.80 24.05 -3.75
C VAL A 193 1.87 25.43 -4.40
N GLN A 194 2.85 25.62 -5.28
CA GLN A 194 3.02 26.84 -6.06
C GLN A 194 2.22 26.79 -7.36
N LYS A 195 2.16 25.61 -7.99
CA LYS A 195 1.44 25.41 -9.25
C LYS A 195 0.80 24.04 -9.29
N VAL A 196 -0.40 23.97 -9.88
CA VAL A 196 -1.08 22.71 -10.20
C VAL A 196 -1.02 22.52 -11.71
N GLY A 197 -0.12 21.66 -12.16
CA GLY A 197 -0.04 21.21 -13.56
C GLY A 197 -0.94 20.01 -13.82
N ILE A 198 -1.14 19.68 -15.10
CA ILE A 198 -1.95 18.53 -15.50
C ILE A 198 -1.37 17.20 -15.00
N SER A 199 -0.04 17.10 -14.95
CA SER A 199 0.70 15.86 -14.68
C SER A 199 1.52 15.90 -13.39
N GLU A 200 1.69 17.08 -12.81
CA GLU A 200 2.51 17.29 -11.62
C GLU A 200 2.08 18.52 -10.81
N PHE A 201 2.46 18.54 -9.54
CA PHE A 201 2.47 19.76 -8.75
C PHE A 201 3.87 20.37 -8.74
N GLU A 202 3.94 21.70 -8.73
CA GLU A 202 5.20 22.43 -8.51
C GLU A 202 5.19 22.94 -7.07
N ILE A 203 6.27 22.66 -6.35
CA ILE A 203 6.40 23.00 -4.94
C ILE A 203 7.57 23.96 -4.81
N ALA A 204 7.29 25.14 -4.26
CA ALA A 204 8.33 26.11 -3.98
C ALA A 204 9.12 25.66 -2.74
N PRO A 205 10.47 25.66 -2.77
CA PRO A 205 11.24 25.57 -1.55
C PRO A 205 10.90 26.79 -0.68
N THR A 206 10.82 26.60 0.62
CA THR A 206 10.73 27.72 1.55
C THR A 206 12.14 28.14 1.97
N LYS A 207 12.24 29.27 2.69
CA LYS A 207 13.51 29.68 3.30
C LYS A 207 14.11 28.54 4.14
N TYR A 208 13.26 27.75 4.78
CA TYR A 208 13.65 26.73 5.76
C TYR A 208 13.56 25.32 5.18
N SER A 209 12.48 25.00 4.47
CA SER A 209 12.09 23.64 4.09
C SER A 209 12.22 23.38 2.58
N ARG A 210 12.93 22.32 2.17
CA ARG A 210 13.12 21.95 0.75
C ARG A 210 13.45 20.46 0.54
N VAL A 211 12.93 19.90 -0.54
CA VAL A 211 13.27 18.55 -1.04
C VAL A 211 14.64 18.59 -1.71
N CYS A 212 15.47 17.58 -1.48
CA CYS A 212 16.86 17.58 -1.96
C CYS A 212 17.34 16.16 -2.35
N VAL A 213 18.65 16.01 -2.57
CA VAL A 213 19.28 14.74 -2.95
C VAL A 213 18.87 13.63 -1.98
N GLY A 214 18.34 12.53 -2.52
CA GLY A 214 17.85 11.37 -1.77
C GLY A 214 16.38 11.40 -1.34
N ASP A 215 15.70 12.55 -1.46
CA ASP A 215 14.25 12.64 -1.23
C ASP A 215 13.41 12.24 -2.46
N ALA A 216 14.05 12.07 -3.62
CA ALA A 216 13.40 11.59 -4.85
C ALA A 216 12.69 10.26 -4.60
N GLY A 217 11.46 10.15 -5.12
CA GLY A 217 10.55 9.02 -4.88
C GLY A 217 9.85 9.04 -3.52
N GLY A 218 10.23 9.95 -2.61
CA GLY A 218 9.60 10.11 -1.31
C GLY A 218 8.14 10.58 -1.42
N PRO A 219 7.27 10.15 -0.50
CA PRO A 219 5.85 10.45 -0.58
C PRO A 219 5.54 11.91 -0.27
N VAL A 220 4.47 12.36 -0.92
CA VAL A 220 3.83 13.64 -0.66
C VAL A 220 2.38 13.37 -0.28
N PHE A 221 1.97 13.86 0.88
CA PHE A 221 0.66 13.61 1.47
C PHE A 221 -0.18 14.88 1.60
N LEU A 222 -1.49 14.73 1.50
CA LEU A 222 -2.47 15.69 2.01
C LEU A 222 -2.93 15.22 3.39
N ASN A 223 -2.97 16.14 4.36
CA ASN A 223 -3.61 15.85 5.64
C ASN A 223 -5.12 16.07 5.51
N THR A 224 -5.90 15.01 5.71
CA THR A 224 -7.36 15.05 5.64
C THR A 224 -7.97 14.69 6.98
N THR A 225 -9.29 14.85 7.12
CA THR A 225 -10.03 14.38 8.30
C THR A 225 -9.95 12.85 8.48
N ALA A 226 -9.62 12.09 7.42
CA ALA A 226 -9.46 10.63 7.44
C ALA A 226 -8.00 10.17 7.68
N GLY A 227 -7.09 11.13 7.92
CA GLY A 227 -5.65 10.92 8.05
C GLY A 227 -4.85 11.43 6.85
N ILE A 228 -3.57 11.05 6.79
CA ILE A 228 -2.71 11.38 5.65
C ILE A 228 -3.06 10.51 4.44
N GLU A 229 -3.16 11.13 3.28
CA GLU A 229 -3.46 10.45 2.01
C GLU A 229 -2.44 10.86 0.95
N LEU A 230 -1.89 9.88 0.24
CA LEU A 230 -0.83 10.07 -0.74
C LEU A 230 -1.38 10.77 -1.98
N VAL A 231 -0.72 11.87 -2.39
CA VAL A 231 -1.09 12.66 -3.57
C VAL A 231 -0.10 12.49 -4.73
N GLY A 232 1.13 12.15 -4.41
CA GLY A 232 2.22 12.06 -5.36
C GLY A 232 3.52 11.61 -4.71
N VAL A 233 4.58 11.54 -5.51
CA VAL A 233 5.95 11.33 -5.05
C VAL A 233 6.87 12.40 -5.63
N ASN A 234 7.92 12.73 -4.89
CA ASN A 234 8.93 13.69 -5.33
C ASN A 234 9.64 13.19 -6.60
N ARG A 235 9.80 14.06 -7.59
CA ARG A 235 10.71 13.78 -8.70
C ARG A 235 12.16 13.92 -8.26
N SER A 236 13.09 13.51 -9.10
CA SER A 236 14.47 14.02 -9.01
C SER A 236 14.51 15.48 -9.48
N ASN A 237 15.26 16.32 -8.75
CA ASN A 237 15.66 17.63 -9.26
C ASN A 237 16.72 17.44 -10.34
N PHE A 238 16.27 17.39 -11.59
CA PHE A 238 17.12 17.37 -12.76
C PHE A 238 17.46 18.80 -13.19
N SER A 239 17.98 19.61 -12.26
CA SER A 239 18.64 20.83 -12.71
C SER A 239 19.95 20.42 -13.35
N GLY A 240 20.14 20.82 -14.62
CA GLY A 240 21.39 20.59 -15.34
C GLY A 240 22.60 21.07 -14.54
N GLU A 241 23.78 20.61 -14.94
CA GLU A 241 25.05 20.96 -14.31
C GLU A 241 25.12 22.47 -13.99
N GLY A 242 25.23 22.82 -12.70
CA GLY A 242 25.50 24.19 -12.25
C GLY A 242 24.36 24.95 -11.55
N ALA A 243 23.11 24.47 -11.51
CA ALA A 243 22.11 25.05 -10.60
C ALA A 243 22.06 24.27 -9.28
N ASP A 244 21.99 24.96 -8.14
CA ASP A 244 21.87 24.33 -6.82
C ASP A 244 20.64 23.41 -6.81
N GLN A 245 20.90 22.10 -6.83
CA GLN A 245 19.93 21.01 -7.00
C GLN A 245 18.86 20.99 -5.91
N CYS A 246 18.99 21.82 -4.88
CA CYS A 246 18.09 21.88 -3.75
C CYS A 246 17.47 23.27 -3.56
N GLN A 247 17.84 24.28 -4.35
CA GLN A 247 17.27 25.63 -4.26
C GLN A 247 16.14 25.92 -5.26
N THR A 248 15.86 25.01 -6.18
CA THR A 248 14.80 25.18 -7.17
C THR A 248 13.49 24.54 -6.74
N ALA A 249 12.39 24.98 -7.36
CA ALA A 249 11.11 24.30 -7.26
C ALA A 249 11.25 22.82 -7.65
N ILE A 250 10.58 21.95 -6.90
CA ILE A 250 10.55 20.50 -7.13
C ILE A 250 9.21 20.14 -7.77
N GLY A 251 9.25 19.24 -8.74
CA GLY A 251 8.05 18.62 -9.27
C GLY A 251 7.61 17.42 -8.43
N VAL A 252 6.31 17.28 -8.20
CA VAL A 252 5.69 16.12 -7.57
C VAL A 252 4.86 15.40 -8.61
N ALA A 253 5.25 14.17 -8.96
CA ALA A 253 4.53 13.36 -9.92
C ALA A 253 3.16 12.97 -9.35
N ARG A 254 2.10 13.33 -10.07
CA ARG A 254 0.72 13.09 -9.63
C ARG A 254 0.31 11.63 -9.77
N ILE A 255 -0.30 11.07 -8.73
CA ILE A 255 -0.79 9.68 -8.77
C ILE A 255 -2.00 9.53 -9.70
N ASP A 256 -2.92 10.50 -9.74
CA ASP A 256 -4.08 10.41 -10.63
C ASP A 256 -3.73 10.42 -12.10
N PHE A 257 -2.81 11.28 -12.50
CA PHE A 257 -2.31 11.34 -13.87
C PHE A 257 -1.65 10.02 -14.29
N ASN A 258 -0.98 9.35 -13.35
CA ASN A 258 -0.28 8.09 -13.59
C ASN A 258 -1.09 6.84 -13.19
N LYS A 259 -2.41 6.96 -12.98
CA LYS A 259 -3.30 5.85 -12.57
C LYS A 259 -3.19 4.63 -13.48
N GLY A 260 -3.05 4.82 -14.79
CA GLY A 260 -2.92 3.69 -15.74
C GLY A 260 -1.68 2.83 -15.49
N PHE A 261 -0.54 3.46 -15.17
CA PHE A 261 0.70 2.77 -14.82
C PHE A 261 0.60 2.13 -13.43
N LEU A 262 -0.02 2.83 -12.47
CA LEU A 262 -0.06 2.39 -11.09
C LEU A 262 -1.16 1.36 -10.80
N ALA A 263 -2.22 1.29 -11.62
CA ALA A 263 -3.39 0.44 -11.38
C ALA A 263 -3.08 -1.03 -11.04
N PRO A 264 -2.11 -1.72 -11.68
CA PRO A 264 -1.75 -3.09 -11.31
C PRO A 264 -1.19 -3.24 -9.89
N TYR A 265 -0.72 -2.13 -9.29
CA TYR A 265 -0.01 -2.08 -8.02
C TYR A 265 -0.82 -1.41 -6.89
N LEU A 266 -1.71 -0.47 -7.24
CA LEU A 266 -2.63 0.19 -6.30
C LEU A 266 -3.83 -0.69 -5.95
N GLN A 267 -4.06 -1.73 -6.73
CA GLN A 267 -4.84 -2.85 -6.25
C GLN A 267 -4.06 -3.43 -5.09
N ASP A 268 -4.50 -3.07 -3.88
CA ASP A 268 -4.40 -4.01 -2.78
C ASP A 268 -4.87 -5.34 -3.35
N ASN A 269 -3.91 -6.23 -3.60
CA ASN A 269 -4.15 -7.58 -4.11
C ASN A 269 -4.86 -8.44 -3.06
N ARG A 270 -5.64 -7.82 -2.17
CA ARG A 270 -6.94 -8.37 -1.78
C ARG A 270 -7.76 -8.54 -3.04
N ARG A 271 -7.45 -9.62 -3.76
CA ARG A 271 -8.43 -10.40 -4.52
C ARG A 271 -9.75 -10.27 -3.76
N LYS A 272 -10.66 -9.46 -4.27
CA LYS A 272 -11.96 -9.30 -3.65
C LYS A 272 -12.65 -10.63 -3.83
N LEU A 273 -13.10 -11.21 -2.74
CA LEU A 273 -13.87 -12.42 -2.81
C LEU A 273 -15.25 -12.04 -3.34
N TYR A 274 -15.64 -12.64 -4.45
CA TYR A 274 -17.00 -12.56 -4.95
C TYR A 274 -17.68 -13.89 -4.74
N VAL A 275 -18.85 -13.84 -4.11
CA VAL A 275 -19.75 -14.99 -3.98
C VAL A 275 -20.77 -14.89 -5.09
N LEU A 276 -20.81 -15.90 -5.96
CA LEU A 276 -21.69 -16.01 -7.09
C LEU A 276 -22.71 -17.12 -6.87
N SER A 277 -23.94 -16.85 -7.26
CA SER A 277 -24.97 -17.89 -7.38
C SER A 277 -24.98 -18.39 -8.82
N ALA A 278 -24.84 -19.71 -8.98
CA ALA A 278 -24.82 -20.39 -10.26
C ALA A 278 -25.71 -21.64 -10.23
N VAL A 279 -25.87 -22.28 -11.39
CA VAL A 279 -26.72 -23.46 -11.56
C VAL A 279 -25.94 -24.46 -12.39
N THR A 280 -25.91 -25.71 -11.94
CA THR A 280 -25.36 -26.81 -12.73
C THR A 280 -26.24 -27.11 -13.94
N ASP A 281 -25.70 -27.80 -14.94
CA ASP A 281 -26.48 -28.24 -16.11
C ASP A 281 -27.68 -29.15 -15.76
N ARG A 282 -27.73 -29.69 -14.52
CA ARG A 282 -28.84 -30.50 -13.99
C ARG A 282 -29.85 -29.70 -13.16
N GLY A 283 -29.73 -28.37 -13.10
CA GLY A 283 -30.69 -27.50 -12.42
C GLY A 283 -30.46 -27.32 -10.91
N TYR A 284 -29.39 -27.89 -10.35
CA TYR A 284 -29.05 -27.69 -8.94
C TYR A 284 -28.40 -26.32 -8.72
N PRO A 285 -28.86 -25.51 -7.75
CA PRO A 285 -28.19 -24.28 -7.38
C PRO A 285 -26.83 -24.62 -6.74
N VAL A 286 -25.80 -23.87 -7.11
CA VAL A 286 -24.45 -23.98 -6.54
C VAL A 286 -23.92 -22.60 -6.20
N LEU A 287 -23.35 -22.48 -5.01
CA LEU A 287 -22.60 -21.29 -4.62
C LEU A 287 -21.17 -21.44 -5.15
N GLN A 288 -20.70 -20.45 -5.90
CA GLN A 288 -19.31 -20.41 -6.35
C GLN A 288 -18.61 -19.18 -5.81
N MET A 289 -17.33 -19.32 -5.56
CA MET A 289 -16.51 -18.28 -4.98
C MET A 289 -15.35 -18.04 -5.92
N GLY A 290 -15.20 -16.81 -6.39
CA GLY A 290 -14.05 -16.45 -7.21
C GLY A 290 -13.40 -15.17 -6.75
N TYR A 291 -12.17 -15.02 -7.20
CA TYR A 291 -11.29 -13.97 -6.78
C TYR A 291 -10.90 -13.13 -7.97
N GLY A 292 -11.05 -11.83 -7.82
CA GLY A 292 -10.66 -10.92 -8.87
C GLY A 292 -10.58 -9.49 -8.41
N PRO A 293 -9.99 -8.62 -9.23
CA PRO A 293 -9.92 -7.19 -8.97
C PRO A 293 -11.30 -6.52 -8.94
N ASN A 294 -12.30 -7.13 -9.60
CA ASN A 294 -13.66 -6.62 -9.69
C ASN A 294 -14.66 -7.74 -10.03
N ARG A 295 -15.96 -7.44 -9.88
CA ARG A 295 -17.07 -8.36 -10.18
C ARG A 295 -17.00 -8.96 -11.58
N GLU A 296 -16.79 -8.14 -12.61
CA GLU A 296 -16.80 -8.56 -14.01
C GLU A 296 -15.69 -9.57 -14.33
N SER A 297 -14.50 -9.36 -13.77
CA SER A 297 -13.38 -10.28 -13.93
C SER A 297 -13.67 -11.66 -13.37
N VAL A 298 -14.37 -11.73 -12.23
CA VAL A 298 -14.73 -13.01 -11.60
C VAL A 298 -15.86 -13.70 -12.34
N VAL A 299 -16.90 -12.97 -12.77
CA VAL A 299 -17.97 -13.54 -13.59
C VAL A 299 -17.41 -14.19 -14.85
N LYS A 300 -16.48 -13.51 -15.54
CA LYS A 300 -15.80 -14.05 -16.73
C LYS A 300 -15.00 -15.32 -16.45
N GLN A 301 -14.32 -15.44 -15.30
CA GLN A 301 -13.58 -16.67 -14.95
C GLN A 301 -14.49 -17.91 -14.94
N PHE A 302 -15.73 -17.76 -14.50
CA PHE A 302 -16.69 -18.86 -14.42
C PHE A 302 -17.42 -19.14 -15.73
N GLU A 303 -17.62 -18.13 -16.59
CA GLU A 303 -18.20 -18.32 -17.93
C GLU A 303 -17.37 -19.26 -18.83
N TYR A 304 -16.07 -19.41 -18.57
CA TYR A 304 -15.19 -20.32 -19.32
C TYR A 304 -15.22 -21.78 -18.84
N GLY A 305 -15.81 -22.08 -17.67
CA GLY A 305 -15.92 -23.45 -17.14
C GLY A 305 -17.03 -24.26 -17.83
N ALA A 306 -16.68 -25.37 -18.48
CA ALA A 306 -17.57 -26.10 -19.39
C ALA A 306 -18.87 -26.69 -18.76
N ALA A 307 -19.02 -26.74 -17.43
CA ALA A 307 -20.16 -27.35 -16.73
C ALA A 307 -21.19 -26.36 -16.14
N ILE A 308 -20.99 -25.04 -16.35
CA ILE A 308 -21.74 -23.96 -15.66
C ILE A 308 -22.06 -22.84 -16.66
N ARG A 309 -22.41 -23.21 -17.89
CA ARG A 309 -22.34 -22.28 -19.03
C ARG A 309 -23.47 -21.27 -19.15
N ARG A 310 -24.43 -21.15 -18.22
CA ARG A 310 -25.64 -20.36 -18.54
C ARG A 310 -26.25 -19.39 -17.53
N TYR A 311 -25.92 -19.37 -16.22
CA TYR A 311 -26.71 -18.52 -15.30
C TYR A 311 -25.94 -17.96 -14.09
N VAL A 312 -24.84 -17.22 -14.31
CA VAL A 312 -24.31 -16.34 -13.26
C VAL A 312 -25.16 -15.07 -13.22
N LYS A 313 -26.10 -14.95 -12.26
CA LYS A 313 -27.01 -13.79 -12.20
C LYS A 313 -26.53 -12.68 -11.26
N GLU A 314 -25.86 -13.03 -10.15
CA GLU A 314 -25.45 -12.05 -9.13
C GLU A 314 -24.11 -12.43 -8.50
N ALA A 315 -23.33 -11.41 -8.10
CA ALA A 315 -22.06 -11.57 -7.42
C ALA A 315 -21.93 -10.52 -6.31
N ILE A 316 -21.57 -10.97 -5.12
CA ILE A 316 -21.51 -10.13 -3.91
C ILE A 316 -20.08 -10.09 -3.41
N GLU A 317 -19.57 -8.89 -3.14
CA GLU A 317 -18.23 -8.69 -2.59
C GLU A 317 -18.19 -9.07 -1.10
N CYS A 318 -17.12 -9.76 -0.71
CA CYS A 318 -16.91 -10.33 0.61
C CYS A 318 -15.47 -10.07 1.09
N SER A 319 -15.30 -9.86 2.40
CA SER A 319 -13.99 -9.61 3.03
C SER A 319 -13.47 -10.77 3.88
N GLU A 320 -14.27 -11.28 4.82
CA GLU A 320 -13.94 -12.39 5.75
C GLU A 320 -15.21 -12.83 6.53
N GLY A 321 -15.16 -13.95 7.25
CA GLY A 321 -16.22 -14.38 8.18
C GLY A 321 -17.33 -15.24 7.57
N TRP A 322 -18.46 -15.36 8.26
CA TRP A 322 -19.60 -16.17 7.81
C TRP A 322 -20.34 -15.52 6.64
N VAL A 323 -20.63 -16.33 5.63
CA VAL A 323 -21.39 -15.99 4.43
C VAL A 323 -22.66 -16.82 4.38
N ALA A 324 -23.77 -16.21 4.00
CA ALA A 324 -25.02 -16.90 3.71
C ALA A 324 -25.69 -16.29 2.49
N THR A 325 -26.36 -17.12 1.69
CA THR A 325 -27.21 -16.70 0.57
C THR A 325 -28.55 -17.41 0.62
N VAL A 326 -29.58 -16.73 0.12
CA VAL A 326 -30.92 -17.25 -0.05
C VAL A 326 -31.29 -17.13 -1.53
N ASN A 327 -31.60 -18.28 -2.13
CA ASN A 327 -31.84 -18.43 -3.57
C ASN A 327 -33.27 -18.91 -3.82
N HIS A 328 -33.84 -18.53 -4.98
CA HIS A 328 -35.10 -19.07 -5.49
C HIS A 328 -34.87 -20.00 -6.70
N ALA A 329 -35.81 -20.89 -7.01
CA ALA A 329 -35.77 -21.87 -8.11
C ALA A 329 -35.59 -21.26 -9.51
N HIS A 330 -35.67 -19.93 -9.64
CA HIS A 330 -35.39 -19.17 -10.84
C HIS A 330 -34.01 -18.48 -10.86
N TYR A 331 -33.08 -18.98 -10.03
CA TYR A 331 -31.65 -18.71 -10.16
C TYR A 331 -31.25 -17.27 -9.82
N ARG A 332 -31.97 -16.62 -8.92
CA ARG A 332 -31.67 -15.27 -8.39
C ARG A 332 -31.36 -15.35 -6.90
N VAL A 333 -30.37 -14.59 -6.47
CA VAL A 333 -30.10 -14.36 -5.05
C VAL A 333 -31.11 -13.34 -4.58
N HIS A 334 -31.92 -13.69 -3.60
CA HIS A 334 -32.88 -12.76 -3.02
C HIS A 334 -32.32 -12.12 -1.75
N GLY A 335 -31.38 -12.78 -1.08
CA GLY A 335 -30.69 -12.19 0.07
C GLY A 335 -29.33 -12.80 0.32
N ALA A 336 -28.38 -11.97 0.75
CA ALA A 336 -27.05 -12.44 1.07
C ALA A 336 -26.35 -11.59 2.12
N SER A 337 -25.52 -12.23 2.93
CA SER A 337 -24.72 -11.59 3.97
C SER A 337 -23.27 -12.06 3.91
N CYS A 338 -22.39 -11.21 4.39
CA CYS A 338 -20.97 -11.45 4.48
C CYS A 338 -20.41 -10.71 5.71
N GLY A 339 -19.25 -11.09 6.22
CA GLY A 339 -18.63 -10.39 7.35
C GLY A 339 -19.27 -10.68 8.71
N ALA A 340 -20.10 -11.72 8.82
CA ALA A 340 -20.73 -12.07 10.10
C ALA A 340 -19.76 -12.88 10.99
N THR A 341 -19.81 -12.66 12.30
CA THR A 341 -18.96 -13.36 13.26
C THR A 341 -19.53 -14.75 13.61
N THR A 342 -20.83 -14.96 13.41
CA THR A 342 -21.50 -16.26 13.59
C THR A 342 -22.35 -16.65 12.37
N LYS A 343 -22.60 -17.95 12.22
CA LYS A 343 -23.46 -18.52 11.18
C LYS A 343 -24.88 -17.98 11.27
N GLU A 344 -25.42 -17.91 12.49
CA GLU A 344 -26.79 -17.49 12.78
C GLU A 344 -26.99 -16.01 12.41
N GLN A 345 -25.99 -15.17 12.67
CA GLN A 345 -25.99 -13.77 12.29
C GLN A 345 -25.94 -13.62 10.77
N SER A 346 -25.12 -14.45 10.10
CA SER A 346 -25.02 -14.48 8.65
C SER A 346 -26.36 -14.87 8.02
N LEU A 347 -26.96 -15.97 8.47
CA LEU A 347 -28.22 -16.48 7.98
C LEU A 347 -29.37 -15.49 8.21
N SER A 348 -29.46 -14.92 9.41
CA SER A 348 -30.50 -13.95 9.76
C SER A 348 -30.45 -12.71 8.86
N LYS A 349 -29.25 -12.16 8.63
CA LYS A 349 -29.04 -11.02 7.72
C LYS A 349 -29.39 -11.36 6.26
N ALA A 350 -29.06 -12.56 5.80
CA ALA A 350 -29.38 -13.00 4.45
C ALA A 350 -30.89 -13.15 4.26
N LEU A 351 -31.59 -13.74 5.23
CA LEU A 351 -33.06 -13.86 5.22
C LEU A 351 -33.78 -12.51 5.34
N GLU A 352 -33.25 -11.58 6.13
CA GLU A 352 -33.78 -10.22 6.24
C GLU A 352 -33.70 -9.48 4.90
N LYS A 353 -32.54 -9.52 4.23
CA LYS A 353 -32.40 -8.96 2.89
C LYS A 353 -33.30 -9.63 1.86
N CYS A 354 -33.48 -10.95 1.99
CA CYS A 354 -34.45 -11.69 1.18
C CYS A 354 -35.86 -11.13 1.34
N ARG A 355 -36.34 -10.95 2.57
CA ARG A 355 -37.67 -10.36 2.87
C ARG A 355 -37.83 -8.97 2.29
N GLN A 356 -36.78 -8.16 2.33
CA GLN A 356 -36.78 -6.80 1.77
C GLN A 356 -36.86 -6.81 0.24
N ALA A 357 -36.18 -7.75 -0.42
CA ALA A 357 -36.11 -7.85 -1.87
C ALA A 357 -37.26 -8.65 -2.49
N ASN A 358 -37.86 -9.57 -1.74
CA ASN A 358 -38.92 -10.46 -2.19
C ASN A 358 -39.84 -10.82 -1.00
N SER A 359 -41.10 -10.40 -1.09
CA SER A 359 -42.12 -10.61 -0.05
C SER A 359 -42.45 -12.09 0.22
N GLN A 360 -41.99 -13.01 -0.64
CA GLN A 360 -42.15 -14.46 -0.45
C GLN A 360 -41.13 -15.08 0.50
N CYS A 361 -40.06 -14.37 0.86
CA CYS A 361 -39.05 -14.92 1.78
C CYS A 361 -39.61 -14.98 3.22
N GLY A 362 -39.88 -16.17 3.75
CA GLY A 362 -40.29 -16.35 5.15
C GLY A 362 -41.75 -16.72 5.38
N VAL A 363 -42.52 -17.01 4.32
CA VAL A 363 -43.79 -17.73 4.47
C VAL A 363 -43.44 -19.21 4.61
N ALA A 364 -43.70 -19.79 5.78
CA ALA A 364 -43.28 -21.13 6.16
C ALA A 364 -43.63 -22.20 5.10
N ALA A 365 -42.64 -23.02 4.77
CA ALA A 365 -42.77 -24.43 4.41
C ALA A 365 -43.58 -24.85 3.16
N ALA A 366 -44.05 -23.93 2.29
CA ALA A 366 -44.90 -24.32 1.16
C ALA A 366 -44.37 -23.98 -0.25
N ASP A 367 -43.24 -23.28 -0.37
CA ASP A 367 -42.57 -23.15 -1.67
C ASP A 367 -41.33 -24.04 -1.68
N HIS A 368 -41.43 -25.19 -2.36
CA HIS A 368 -40.32 -26.12 -2.66
C HIS A 368 -39.17 -25.51 -3.49
N ASN A 369 -39.14 -24.18 -3.60
CA ASN A 369 -38.34 -23.41 -4.54
C ASN A 369 -37.30 -22.51 -3.87
N MET A 370 -37.17 -22.50 -2.54
CA MET A 370 -36.14 -21.70 -1.87
C MET A 370 -35.02 -22.57 -1.30
N SER A 371 -33.76 -22.17 -1.53
CA SER A 371 -32.59 -22.82 -0.92
C SER A 371 -31.72 -21.82 -0.19
N VAL A 372 -31.09 -22.28 0.88
CA VAL A 372 -30.13 -21.51 1.69
C VAL A 372 -28.78 -22.19 1.60
N SER A 373 -27.73 -21.43 1.34
CA SER A 373 -26.35 -21.91 1.34
C SER A 373 -25.50 -21.03 2.26
N TRP A 374 -24.57 -21.61 3.01
CA TRP A 374 -23.73 -20.88 3.95
C TRP A 374 -22.32 -21.46 4.05
N GLY A 375 -21.38 -20.68 4.59
CA GLY A 375 -19.98 -21.10 4.80
C GLY A 375 -19.21 -20.12 5.67
N TYR A 376 -18.03 -20.52 6.13
CA TYR A 376 -17.11 -19.64 6.88
C TYR A 376 -15.85 -19.38 6.06
N PHE A 377 -15.50 -18.11 5.92
CA PHE A 377 -14.37 -17.69 5.09
C PHE A 377 -13.23 -17.11 5.94
N VAL A 378 -12.01 -17.60 5.68
CA VAL A 378 -10.77 -17.07 6.23
C VAL A 378 -9.88 -16.63 5.07
N PRO A 379 -9.47 -15.35 4.98
CA PRO A 379 -8.51 -14.92 3.97
C PRO A 379 -7.16 -15.59 4.23
N GLY A 380 -6.66 -16.33 3.23
CA GLY A 380 -5.35 -16.96 3.28
C GLY A 380 -4.24 -15.95 2.98
N ASP A 381 -3.59 -15.42 4.00
CA ASP A 381 -2.36 -14.62 3.83
C ASP A 381 -1.10 -15.52 3.66
N HIS A 382 -1.24 -16.84 3.74
CA HIS A 382 -0.11 -17.78 3.92
C HIS A 382 -0.12 -19.04 3.03
N LEU A 383 -1.07 -19.20 2.12
CA LEU A 383 -1.13 -20.36 1.23
C LEU A 383 -1.33 -19.87 -0.21
N GLU A 384 -0.57 -20.42 -1.16
CA GLU A 384 -0.64 -20.08 -2.59
C GLU A 384 -2.02 -20.38 -3.22
N VAL A 385 -2.95 -20.91 -2.44
CA VAL A 385 -4.36 -21.10 -2.76
C VAL A 385 -5.17 -20.78 -1.48
N PRO A 386 -6.28 -20.03 -1.55
CA PRO A 386 -7.19 -19.89 -0.42
C PRO A 386 -7.85 -21.25 -0.13
N ASP A 387 -7.67 -21.78 1.08
CA ASP A 387 -8.38 -23.01 1.49
C ASP A 387 -9.87 -22.70 1.66
N TYR A 388 -10.71 -23.50 0.99
CA TYR A 388 -12.16 -23.36 1.01
C TYR A 388 -12.80 -24.42 1.91
N PHE A 389 -13.79 -24.03 2.71
CA PHE A 389 -14.71 -24.96 3.38
C PHE A 389 -16.14 -24.66 2.94
N PHE A 390 -16.75 -25.60 2.20
CA PHE A 390 -18.14 -25.53 1.77
C PHE A 390 -19.00 -26.49 2.57
N PHE A 391 -20.18 -26.02 3.01
CA PHE A 391 -21.24 -26.85 3.55
C PHE A 391 -22.56 -26.49 2.83
N ASP A 392 -23.09 -27.42 2.05
CA ASP A 392 -24.43 -27.31 1.47
C ASP A 392 -25.43 -28.00 2.39
N GLY A 393 -26.40 -27.25 2.91
CA GLY A 393 -27.43 -27.76 3.80
C GLY A 393 -28.80 -27.38 3.29
N LYS A 394 -29.50 -28.31 2.64
CA LYS A 394 -30.92 -28.16 2.31
C LYS A 394 -31.74 -28.07 3.60
N SER A 395 -32.65 -27.10 3.68
CA SER A 395 -33.64 -27.00 4.77
C SER A 395 -35.00 -27.59 4.39
N ASP A 396 -35.01 -28.67 3.60
CA ASP A 396 -36.25 -29.32 3.15
C ASP A 396 -36.46 -30.62 3.93
N GLY A 397 -36.83 -30.53 5.22
CA GLY A 397 -37.52 -31.61 5.95
C GLY A 397 -36.90 -33.02 5.94
N GLY A 398 -35.62 -33.19 5.59
CA GLY A 398 -34.99 -34.49 5.46
C GLY A 398 -33.47 -34.36 5.43
N GLY A 399 -32.85 -34.58 6.59
CA GLY A 399 -31.43 -34.87 6.74
C GLY A 399 -30.49 -33.68 6.57
N GLU A 400 -29.78 -33.33 7.65
CA GLU A 400 -28.51 -32.65 7.54
C GLU A 400 -27.54 -33.55 6.73
N HIS A 401 -27.13 -33.12 5.53
CA HIS A 401 -25.99 -33.75 4.86
C HIS A 401 -24.71 -33.15 5.44
N CYS A 402 -24.31 -33.68 6.60
CA CYS A 402 -23.09 -33.34 7.32
C CYS A 402 -21.85 -34.01 6.72
N ALA A 403 -20.73 -33.29 6.75
CA ALA A 403 -19.39 -33.86 6.90
C ALA A 403 -18.53 -32.85 7.71
N PHE A 404 -18.54 -32.89 9.04
CA PHE A 404 -17.58 -33.70 9.79
C PHE A 404 -18.18 -34.24 11.09
N GLY A 405 -17.98 -35.54 11.35
CA GLY A 405 -18.26 -36.16 12.64
C GLY A 405 -19.54 -37.00 12.74
N GLN A 406 -19.85 -37.86 11.76
CA GLN A 406 -20.39 -39.23 11.90
C GLN A 406 -20.86 -39.77 10.52
N ASN A 407 -20.75 -41.09 10.34
CA ASN A 407 -20.87 -41.83 9.08
C ASN A 407 -21.98 -41.37 8.12
N CYS A 408 -21.62 -40.75 6.99
CA CYS A 408 -22.52 -40.54 5.84
C CYS A 408 -21.90 -41.13 4.56
N THR A 409 -22.72 -41.82 3.77
CA THR A 409 -22.32 -42.50 2.54
C THR A 409 -22.00 -41.50 1.41
N PRO A 410 -20.97 -41.74 0.58
CA PRO A 410 -20.36 -40.69 -0.23
C PRO A 410 -21.00 -40.58 -1.61
N MET A 411 -21.59 -39.44 -1.93
CA MET A 411 -21.60 -38.98 -3.32
C MET A 411 -20.23 -38.37 -3.64
N GLY A 412 -19.34 -39.21 -4.15
CA GLY A 412 -18.35 -38.77 -5.13
C GLY A 412 -17.00 -38.22 -4.64
N ALA A 413 -16.36 -38.87 -3.66
CA ALA A 413 -14.94 -38.63 -3.35
C ALA A 413 -14.01 -38.71 -4.60
N ALA A 414 -14.42 -39.46 -5.63
CA ALA A 414 -13.72 -39.53 -6.93
C ALA A 414 -13.78 -38.22 -7.76
N MET A 415 -14.82 -37.39 -7.56
CA MET A 415 -14.98 -36.12 -8.28
C MET A 415 -14.20 -34.99 -7.59
N LEU A 416 -14.13 -35.01 -6.26
CA LEU A 416 -13.35 -34.06 -5.46
C LEU A 416 -11.83 -34.29 -5.64
N ASN A 417 -11.37 -35.54 -5.73
CA ASN A 417 -9.96 -35.85 -6.05
C ASN A 417 -9.54 -35.43 -7.47
N ARG A 418 -10.45 -35.43 -8.46
CA ARG A 418 -10.17 -34.92 -9.81
C ARG A 418 -10.08 -33.39 -9.90
N LEU A 419 -10.59 -32.68 -8.89
CA LEU A 419 -10.63 -31.22 -8.84
C LEU A 419 -9.56 -30.63 -7.88
N GLY A 420 -8.70 -31.45 -7.29
CA GLY A 420 -7.52 -31.01 -6.52
C GLY A 420 -7.77 -30.67 -5.05
N PHE A 421 -8.84 -31.17 -4.43
CA PHE A 421 -9.10 -30.98 -2.99
C PHE A 421 -8.32 -32.00 -2.14
N VAL A 422 -7.58 -31.53 -1.13
CA VAL A 422 -6.78 -32.37 -0.21
C VAL A 422 -7.31 -32.27 1.22
N ASP A 423 -7.45 -33.42 1.89
CA ASP A 423 -7.79 -33.57 3.31
C ASP A 423 -6.55 -33.33 4.18
N ILE A 424 -6.61 -32.35 5.10
CA ILE A 424 -5.53 -32.01 6.04
C ILE A 424 -6.00 -32.24 7.48
N THR A 425 -6.29 -33.50 7.85
CA THR A 425 -6.47 -33.84 9.28
C THR A 425 -5.43 -34.77 9.85
N GLY A 426 -4.54 -35.36 9.05
CA GLY A 426 -3.27 -35.92 9.55
C GLY A 426 -3.37 -36.86 10.76
N ARG A 427 -4.49 -37.57 10.96
CA ARG A 427 -4.65 -38.62 11.97
C ARG A 427 -5.39 -39.79 11.34
N ARG A 428 -4.79 -40.98 11.50
CA ARG A 428 -5.21 -42.26 10.90
C ARG A 428 -6.64 -42.64 11.24
#